data_AF-A0A0C9U5Y4-F1
#
_entry.id   AF-A0A0C9U5Y4-F1
#
_cell.length_a   1.000
_cell.length_b   1.000
_cell.length_c   1.000
_cell.angle_alpha   90.00
_cell.angle_beta   90.00
_cell.angle_gamma   90.00
#
_symmetry.space_group_name_H-M   'P 1'
#
loop_
_entity.id
_entity.type
_entity.pdbx_description
1 polymer ?
#
loop_
_entity_poly.entity_id
_entity_poly.type
_entity_poly.pdbx_seq_one_letter_code
_entity_poly.pdbx_strand_id
1 'polypeptide(L)'
;LTSPGEKQYYALTLIERLFTELPNDWHVGLLYDITCQIQRSMVKWGFLKEYFPCMAFAVSVFHAFRHQWECQLRGHPRKIEGFRLTDGEGCGHFWSNIKRLIPSLRISGPNRRRLVLDPQFHHMKKDTLRNLALNIKKKRVRAKKAMREAKAILKELAIDEDVLRQEWKDQVQTQTAKLDRQDKNKADKALERILSLREERDDLHLCMCMLWETRWNTLKDNLETLMCIDEDLSSAQQALESTTKVLHAAEKALGLSGAEAKARLRSLKGNELLRYQMNARVLKNRICSKVIAQRFERGRLEKAYR
;
A
#
# COMPACT_ATOMS: atom_id res chain seq x y z
N LEU A 1 8.63 32.39 19.88
CA LEU A 1 7.91 31.55 18.90
C LEU A 1 6.71 30.94 19.62
N THR A 2 5.55 31.58 19.51
CA THR A 2 4.32 31.26 20.29
C THR A 2 3.32 30.39 19.51
N SER A 3 3.65 29.93 18.30
CA SER A 3 2.79 29.02 17.54
C SER A 3 3.15 27.55 17.81
N PRO A 4 2.15 26.66 17.98
CA PRO A 4 2.40 25.21 17.93
C PRO A 4 2.99 24.86 16.56
N GLY A 5 3.96 23.92 16.54
CA GLY A 5 4.97 23.65 15.49
C GLY A 5 4.53 23.59 14.01
N GLU A 6 4.86 22.50 13.31
CA GLU A 6 4.67 22.32 11.85
C GLU A 6 3.19 22.33 11.44
N LYS A 7 2.62 23.52 11.26
CA LYS A 7 1.26 23.66 10.76
C LYS A 7 1.20 23.41 9.26
N GLN A 8 0.20 22.64 8.84
CA GLN A 8 0.02 22.22 7.44
C GLN A 8 -0.03 23.39 6.44
N TYR A 9 -0.55 24.54 6.84
CA TYR A 9 -0.66 25.70 5.95
C TYR A 9 0.70 26.21 5.46
N TYR A 10 1.78 26.07 6.23
CA TYR A 10 3.11 26.47 5.77
C TYR A 10 3.52 25.63 4.55
N ALA A 11 3.36 24.31 4.64
CA ALA A 11 3.68 23.41 3.53
C ALA A 11 2.78 23.70 2.31
N LEU A 12 1.47 23.92 2.51
CA LEU A 12 0.54 24.23 1.42
C LEU A 12 0.93 25.52 0.69
N THR A 13 1.23 26.60 1.41
CA THR A 13 1.65 27.88 0.80
C THR A 13 2.97 27.76 0.03
N LEU A 14 3.91 26.93 0.51
CA LEU A 14 5.17 26.69 -0.19
C LEU A 14 4.97 25.86 -1.46
N ILE A 15 4.06 24.87 -1.42
CA ILE A 15 3.70 24.06 -2.60
C ILE A 15 3.03 24.95 -3.65
N GLU A 16 2.06 25.76 -3.25
CA GLU A 16 1.40 26.73 -4.14
C GLU A 16 2.43 27.64 -4.82
N ARG A 17 3.30 28.26 -4.02
CA ARG A 17 4.35 29.14 -4.54
C ARG A 17 5.31 28.40 -5.48
N LEU A 18 5.67 27.16 -5.17
CA LEU A 18 6.51 26.34 -6.04
C LEU A 18 5.83 26.13 -7.41
N PHE A 19 4.55 25.74 -7.43
CA PHE A 19 3.83 25.50 -8.68
C PHE A 19 3.60 26.78 -9.50
N THR A 20 3.57 27.97 -8.90
CA THR A 20 3.55 29.23 -9.66
C THR A 20 4.83 29.49 -10.47
N GLU A 21 5.92 28.82 -10.13
CA GLU A 21 7.24 29.00 -10.75
C GLU A 21 7.67 27.79 -11.61
N LEU A 22 6.86 26.73 -11.63
CA LEU A 22 7.14 25.52 -12.40
C LEU A 22 6.25 25.44 -13.65
N PRO A 23 6.74 24.83 -14.74
CA PRO A 23 5.89 24.50 -15.88
C PRO A 23 4.73 23.56 -15.50
N ASN A 24 3.57 23.76 -16.10
CA ASN A 24 2.34 23.02 -15.77
C ASN A 24 2.39 21.52 -16.11
N ASP A 25 3.33 21.10 -16.97
CA ASP A 25 3.54 19.71 -17.39
C ASP A 25 4.50 18.93 -16.48
N TRP A 26 5.13 19.59 -15.51
CA TRP A 26 6.11 18.97 -14.63
C TRP A 26 5.45 18.15 -13.53
N HIS A 27 5.93 16.91 -13.36
CA HIS A 27 5.55 16.05 -12.25
C HIS A 27 6.50 16.25 -11.07
N VAL A 28 5.96 16.58 -9.90
CA VAL A 28 6.71 16.91 -8.68
C VAL A 28 6.48 15.86 -7.60
N GLY A 29 7.56 15.24 -7.15
CA GLY A 29 7.56 14.36 -5.98
C GLY A 29 7.82 15.13 -4.68
N LEU A 30 6.82 15.18 -3.80
CA LEU A 30 6.91 15.81 -2.48
C LEU A 30 7.34 14.79 -1.41
N LEU A 31 8.44 15.08 -0.73
CA LEU A 31 8.94 14.36 0.44
C LEU A 31 8.85 15.26 1.67
N TYR A 32 8.02 14.86 2.63
CA TYR A 32 7.80 15.60 3.87
C TYR A 32 7.36 14.68 5.00
N ASP A 33 7.63 15.07 6.24
CA ASP A 33 7.42 14.20 7.40
C ASP A 33 5.94 13.91 7.60
N ILE A 34 5.06 14.88 7.36
CA ILE A 34 3.60 14.73 7.50
C ILE A 34 2.87 14.70 6.16
N THR A 35 3.54 14.29 5.07
CA THR A 35 2.93 14.28 3.72
C THR A 35 1.59 13.54 3.67
N CYS A 36 1.45 12.41 4.38
CA CYS A 36 0.20 11.66 4.42
C CYS A 36 -0.97 12.47 4.99
N GLN A 37 -0.70 13.39 5.92
CA GLN A 37 -1.71 14.28 6.47
C GLN A 37 -2.03 15.41 5.48
N ILE A 38 -1.00 15.96 4.82
CA ILE A 38 -1.16 16.98 3.78
C ILE A 38 -2.03 16.44 2.64
N GLN A 39 -1.65 15.30 2.07
CA GLN A 39 -2.40 14.65 0.99
C GLN A 39 -3.86 14.41 1.40
N ARG A 40 -4.11 13.91 2.62
CA ARG A 40 -5.47 13.72 3.14
C ARG A 40 -6.23 15.04 3.27
N SER A 41 -5.60 16.09 3.78
CA SER A 41 -6.21 17.41 3.92
C SER A 41 -6.55 18.01 2.56
N MET A 42 -5.63 17.92 1.60
CA MET A 42 -5.88 18.39 0.25
C MET A 42 -7.07 17.65 -0.37
N VAL A 43 -7.12 16.30 -0.30
CA VAL A 43 -8.23 15.52 -0.86
C VAL A 43 -9.55 15.84 -0.18
N LYS A 44 -9.54 16.01 1.14
CA LYS A 44 -10.75 16.27 1.92
C LYS A 44 -11.33 17.67 1.67
N TRP A 45 -10.48 18.68 1.53
CA TRP A 45 -10.88 20.08 1.50
C TRP A 45 -10.73 20.73 0.11
N GLY A 46 -10.18 20.01 -0.87
CA GLY A 46 -9.98 20.50 -2.23
C GLY A 46 -8.86 21.54 -2.37
N PHE A 47 -7.89 21.56 -1.45
CA PHE A 47 -6.72 22.45 -1.58
C PHE A 47 -5.84 22.03 -2.75
N LEU A 48 -5.39 22.99 -3.57
CA LEU A 48 -4.43 22.78 -4.65
C LEU A 48 -4.86 21.67 -5.63
N LYS A 49 -6.16 21.59 -5.89
CA LYS A 49 -6.79 20.51 -6.66
C LYS A 49 -6.28 20.43 -8.10
N GLU A 50 -5.94 21.59 -8.66
CA GLU A 50 -5.37 21.78 -9.99
C GLU A 50 -3.99 21.12 -10.13
N TYR A 51 -3.22 21.02 -9.04
CA TYR A 51 -1.87 20.47 -9.07
C TYR A 51 -1.82 18.97 -8.74
N PHE A 52 -2.90 18.37 -8.23
CA PHE A 52 -2.90 16.95 -7.85
C PHE A 52 -2.42 15.97 -8.92
N PRO A 53 -2.82 16.08 -10.20
CA PRO A 53 -2.39 15.13 -11.22
C PRO A 53 -0.86 15.14 -11.41
N CYS A 54 -0.24 16.27 -11.10
CA CYS A 54 1.19 16.50 -11.25
C CYS A 54 1.97 16.24 -9.96
N MET A 55 1.35 15.71 -8.90
CA MET A 55 1.98 15.51 -7.60
C MET A 55 2.08 14.05 -7.21
N ALA A 56 3.27 13.65 -6.75
CA ALA A 56 3.48 12.40 -6.03
C ALA A 56 3.84 12.69 -4.57
N PHE A 57 3.33 11.90 -3.64
CA PHE A 57 3.44 12.15 -2.21
C PHE A 57 4.18 11.00 -1.52
N ALA A 58 5.26 11.31 -0.81
CA ALA A 58 5.99 10.33 0.00
C ALA A 58 6.44 10.92 1.34
N VAL A 59 6.66 10.04 2.31
CA VAL A 59 7.26 10.37 3.61
C VAL A 59 8.76 10.11 3.52
N SER A 60 9.59 11.03 3.98
CA SER A 60 11.05 10.83 4.11
C SER A 60 11.37 9.47 4.78
N VAL A 61 12.40 8.76 4.30
CA VAL A 61 12.63 7.35 4.66
C VAL A 61 12.82 7.14 6.16
N PHE A 62 13.51 8.06 6.85
CA PHE A 62 13.67 7.96 8.31
C PHE A 62 12.36 8.15 9.06
N HIS A 63 11.44 8.93 8.52
CA HIS A 63 10.16 9.25 9.14
C HIS A 63 9.08 8.23 8.78
N ALA A 64 9.17 7.58 7.61
CA ALA A 64 8.20 6.60 7.14
C ALA A 64 7.95 5.49 8.20
N PHE A 65 8.99 4.97 8.83
CA PHE A 65 8.87 3.93 9.87
C PHE A 65 8.22 4.41 11.18
N ARG A 66 8.10 5.73 11.38
CA ARG A 66 7.34 6.32 12.50
C ARG A 66 5.85 6.46 12.20
N HIS A 67 5.42 6.17 10.97
CA HIS A 67 4.02 6.23 10.58
C HIS A 67 3.35 4.87 10.74
N GLN A 68 2.02 4.90 10.77
CA GLN A 68 1.19 3.70 10.81
C GLN A 68 1.49 2.79 9.60
N TRP A 69 1.27 1.49 9.77
CA TRP A 69 1.60 0.47 8.76
C TRP A 69 1.04 0.79 7.37
N GLU A 70 -0.22 1.22 7.28
CA GLU A 70 -0.85 1.60 6.01
C GLU A 70 -0.10 2.73 5.29
N CYS A 71 0.41 3.70 6.04
CA CYS A 71 1.22 4.79 5.51
C CYS A 71 2.62 4.30 5.09
N GLN A 72 3.18 3.29 5.75
CA GLN A 72 4.44 2.67 5.31
C GLN A 72 4.28 1.87 4.02
N LEU A 73 3.11 1.30 3.77
CA LEU A 73 2.83 0.59 2.53
C LEU A 73 2.67 1.56 1.35
N ARG A 74 1.88 2.63 1.52
CA ARG A 74 1.53 3.56 0.45
C ARG A 74 2.48 4.75 0.30
N GLY A 75 3.01 5.25 1.41
CA GLY A 75 3.73 6.52 1.48
C GLY A 75 5.26 6.38 1.54
N HIS A 76 5.81 5.17 1.51
CA HIS A 76 7.25 4.97 1.57
C HIS A 76 7.89 5.23 0.18
N PRO A 77 8.94 6.06 0.05
CA PRO A 77 9.49 6.49 -1.24
C PRO A 77 9.96 5.33 -2.12
N ARG A 78 10.56 4.30 -1.50
CA ARG A 78 11.00 3.08 -2.21
C ARG A 78 9.85 2.21 -2.77
N LYS A 79 8.61 2.48 -2.38
CA LYS A 79 7.40 1.75 -2.83
C LYS A 79 6.57 2.58 -3.83
N ILE A 80 6.99 3.81 -4.11
CA ILE A 80 6.32 4.73 -5.02
C ILE A 80 7.23 4.96 -6.22
N GLU A 81 6.66 4.82 -7.41
CA GLU A 81 7.38 5.08 -8.65
C GLU A 81 7.81 6.57 -8.74
N GLY A 82 8.96 6.82 -9.39
CA GLY A 82 9.51 8.17 -9.54
C GLY A 82 10.49 8.60 -8.45
N PHE A 83 10.32 8.19 -7.19
CA PHE A 83 11.23 8.58 -6.10
C PHE A 83 12.56 7.81 -6.09
N ARG A 84 12.62 6.64 -6.71
CA ARG A 84 13.85 5.80 -6.81
C ARG A 84 14.45 5.51 -5.42
N LEU A 85 15.77 5.65 -5.27
CA LEU A 85 16.52 5.40 -4.03
C LEU A 85 16.77 6.68 -3.21
N THR A 86 15.97 7.73 -3.41
CA THR A 86 16.06 8.93 -2.58
C THR A 86 15.59 8.64 -1.16
N ASP A 87 16.27 9.22 -0.16
CA ASP A 87 15.86 9.15 1.24
C ASP A 87 14.94 10.31 1.64
N GLY A 88 14.95 11.41 0.88
CA GLY A 88 14.21 12.63 1.20
C GLY A 88 14.84 13.51 2.29
N GLU A 89 16.09 13.22 2.68
CA GLU A 89 16.75 13.89 3.81
C GLU A 89 17.62 15.10 3.40
N GLY A 90 17.52 15.55 2.15
CA GLY A 90 18.36 16.64 1.63
C GLY A 90 18.32 17.91 2.47
N CYS A 91 17.12 18.31 2.91
CA CYS A 91 16.94 19.46 3.80
C CYS A 91 17.52 19.19 5.20
N GLY A 92 17.35 17.99 5.74
CA GLY A 92 17.93 17.60 7.03
C GLY A 92 19.45 17.65 7.04
N HIS A 93 20.08 17.14 5.97
CA HIS A 93 21.53 17.20 5.78
C HIS A 93 22.04 18.64 5.73
N PHE A 94 21.34 19.53 5.01
CA PHE A 94 21.67 20.95 4.96
C PHE A 94 21.67 21.58 6.36
N TRP A 95 20.59 21.40 7.12
CA TRP A 95 20.48 22.00 8.46
C TRP A 95 21.48 21.40 9.44
N SER A 96 21.79 20.10 9.31
CA SER A 96 22.83 19.44 10.10
C SER A 96 24.22 20.05 9.86
N ASN A 97 24.55 20.38 8.61
CA ASN A 97 25.85 20.98 8.27
C ASN A 97 26.07 22.35 8.92
N ILE A 98 25.00 23.13 9.10
CA ILE A 98 25.06 24.47 9.70
C ILE A 98 24.60 24.51 11.15
N LYS A 99 24.43 23.35 11.80
CA LYS A 99 23.93 23.25 13.18
C LYS A 99 24.73 24.07 14.20
N ARG A 100 26.03 24.29 13.94
CA ARG A 100 26.91 25.12 14.77
C ARG A 100 26.46 26.58 14.88
N LEU A 101 25.64 27.05 13.94
CA LEU A 101 25.09 28.42 13.97
C LEU A 101 23.88 28.54 14.90
N ILE A 102 23.26 27.43 15.32
CA ILE A 102 22.05 27.45 16.13
C ILE A 102 22.22 28.28 17.42
N PRO A 103 23.29 28.14 18.22
CA PRO A 103 23.43 28.90 19.46
C PRO A 103 23.48 30.41 19.25
N SER A 104 24.27 30.89 18.28
CA SER A 104 24.43 32.33 18.02
C SER A 104 23.21 32.94 17.33
N LEU A 105 22.55 32.17 16.45
CA LEU A 105 21.36 32.64 15.75
C LEU A 105 20.13 32.67 16.65
N ARG A 106 20.05 31.81 17.67
CA ARG A 106 18.92 31.77 18.61
C ARG A 106 18.71 33.09 19.36
N ILE A 107 19.81 33.78 19.71
CA ILE A 107 19.79 35.08 20.39
C ILE A 107 19.80 36.27 19.41
N SER A 108 19.89 36.01 18.10
CA SER A 108 19.98 37.05 17.08
C SER A 108 18.60 37.49 16.57
N GLY A 109 18.48 38.79 16.27
CA GLY A 109 17.31 39.36 15.60
C GLY A 109 17.07 38.77 14.20
N PRO A 110 15.84 38.88 13.65
CA PRO A 110 15.46 38.28 12.36
C PRO A 110 16.37 38.67 11.19
N ASN A 111 16.75 39.94 11.07
CA ASN A 111 17.58 40.45 9.98
C ASN A 111 19.00 39.87 10.05
N ARG A 112 19.59 39.81 11.25
CA ARG A 112 20.92 39.23 11.46
C ARG A 112 20.91 37.73 11.15
N ARG A 113 19.84 37.01 11.53
CA ARG A 113 19.68 35.59 11.15
C ARG A 113 19.70 35.40 9.63
N ARG A 114 18.94 36.20 8.88
CA ARG A 114 18.93 36.15 7.41
C ARG A 114 20.31 36.43 6.83
N LEU A 115 20.96 37.50 7.29
CA LEU A 115 22.29 37.89 6.81
C LEU A 115 23.35 36.79 7.02
N VAL A 116 23.28 36.05 8.13
CA VAL A 116 24.23 34.97 8.41
C VAL A 116 23.90 33.69 7.63
N LEU A 117 22.61 33.37 7.48
CA LEU A 117 22.19 32.14 6.80
C LEU A 117 22.39 32.22 5.29
N ASP A 118 22.11 33.36 4.66
CA ASP A 118 22.08 33.51 3.21
C ASP A 118 23.41 33.12 2.51
N PRO A 119 24.59 33.57 3.00
CA PRO A 119 25.87 33.10 2.47
C PRO A 119 26.10 31.59 2.61
N GLN A 120 25.55 30.95 3.65
CA GLN A 120 25.66 29.50 3.83
C GLN A 120 24.87 28.75 2.75
N PHE A 121 23.67 29.23 2.41
CA PHE A 121 22.87 28.70 1.30
C PHE A 121 23.64 28.82 -0.02
N HIS A 122 24.20 29.99 -0.31
CA HIS A 122 24.97 30.22 -1.53
C HIS A 122 26.23 29.35 -1.60
N HIS A 123 26.98 29.24 -0.51
CA HIS A 123 28.17 28.40 -0.43
C HIS A 123 27.82 26.92 -0.69
N MET A 124 26.81 26.38 -0.01
CA MET A 124 26.40 24.98 -0.18
C MET A 124 25.84 24.70 -1.57
N LYS A 125 25.09 25.63 -2.17
CA LYS A 125 24.65 25.51 -3.57
C LYS A 125 25.86 25.40 -4.50
N LYS A 126 26.84 26.30 -4.35
CA LYS A 126 28.05 26.31 -5.18
C LYS A 126 28.87 25.02 -5.00
N ASP A 127 29.03 24.56 -3.77
CA ASP A 127 29.76 23.33 -3.48
C ASP A 127 29.04 22.08 -4.03
N THR A 128 27.70 22.01 -3.86
CA THR A 128 26.89 20.92 -4.42
C THR A 128 26.98 20.86 -5.94
N LEU A 129 26.97 22.02 -6.61
CA LEU A 129 27.13 22.12 -8.06
C LEU A 129 28.53 21.70 -8.51
N ARG A 130 29.58 22.16 -7.81
CA ARG A 130 30.97 21.73 -8.09
C ARG A 130 31.13 20.21 -7.99
N ASN A 131 30.48 19.61 -6.99
CA ASN A 131 30.53 18.16 -6.74
C ASN A 131 29.46 17.35 -7.48
N LEU A 132 28.67 17.96 -8.37
CA LEU A 132 27.50 17.33 -8.99
C LEU A 132 27.87 16.03 -9.73
N ALA A 133 28.88 16.08 -10.61
CA ALA A 133 29.31 14.92 -11.39
C ALA A 133 29.80 13.77 -10.49
N LEU A 134 30.57 14.10 -9.44
CA LEU A 134 31.04 13.13 -8.46
C LEU A 134 29.87 12.49 -7.69
N ASN A 135 28.90 13.30 -7.28
CA ASN A 135 27.70 12.83 -6.56
C ASN A 135 26.84 11.93 -7.45
N ILE A 136 26.65 12.27 -8.73
CA ILE A 136 25.96 11.42 -9.70
C ILE A 136 26.71 10.10 -9.89
N LYS A 137 28.04 10.13 -10.04
CA LYS A 137 28.87 8.91 -10.14
C LYS A 137 28.69 8.01 -8.93
N LYS A 138 28.77 8.57 -7.71
CA LYS A 138 28.55 7.83 -6.45
C LYS A 138 27.13 7.22 -6.39
N LYS A 139 26.10 8.00 -6.74
CA LYS A 139 24.71 7.51 -6.80
C LYS A 139 24.54 6.37 -7.80
N ARG A 140 25.14 6.48 -8.98
CA ARG A 140 25.10 5.43 -10.02
C ARG A 140 25.74 4.12 -9.54
N VAL A 141 26.89 4.19 -8.87
CA VAL A 141 27.56 3.01 -8.30
C VAL A 141 26.67 2.33 -7.25
N ARG A 142 26.07 3.10 -6.34
CA ARG A 142 25.13 2.58 -5.33
C ARG A 142 23.92 1.92 -5.97
N ALA A 143 23.32 2.56 -6.97
CA ALA A 143 22.18 2.01 -7.70
C ALA A 143 22.53 0.69 -8.42
N LYS A 144 23.70 0.62 -9.08
CA LYS A 144 24.19 -0.62 -9.70
C LYS A 144 24.43 -1.73 -8.68
N LYS A 145 24.96 -1.41 -7.49
CA LYS A 145 25.13 -2.37 -6.40
C LYS A 145 23.77 -2.91 -5.94
N ALA A 146 22.83 -2.03 -5.60
CA ALA A 146 21.48 -2.42 -5.17
C ALA A 146 20.76 -3.27 -6.22
N MET A 147 20.89 -2.93 -7.51
CA MET A 147 20.31 -3.72 -8.60
C MET A 147 20.91 -5.13 -8.68
N ARG A 148 22.23 -5.28 -8.51
CA ARG A 148 22.87 -6.61 -8.52
C ARG A 148 22.41 -7.46 -7.34
N GLU A 149 22.34 -6.88 -6.15
CA GLU A 149 21.87 -7.56 -4.94
C GLU A 149 20.41 -8.00 -5.09
N ALA A 150 19.53 -7.12 -5.57
CA ALA A 150 18.13 -7.45 -5.83
C ALA A 150 17.99 -8.59 -6.86
N LYS A 151 18.76 -8.55 -7.96
CA LYS A 151 18.74 -9.62 -8.96
C LYS A 151 19.23 -10.97 -8.42
N ALA A 152 20.22 -10.96 -7.52
CA ALA A 152 20.69 -12.18 -6.88
C ALA A 152 19.58 -12.82 -6.02
N ILE A 153 18.88 -12.00 -5.22
CA ILE A 153 17.76 -12.45 -4.39
C ILE A 153 16.62 -12.99 -5.26
N LEU A 154 16.25 -12.29 -6.34
CA LEU A 154 15.19 -12.75 -7.25
C LEU A 154 15.56 -14.08 -7.92
N LYS A 155 16.84 -14.27 -8.30
CA LYS A 155 17.31 -15.52 -8.87
C LYS A 155 17.24 -16.68 -7.86
N GLU A 156 17.54 -16.43 -6.59
CA GLU A 156 17.48 -17.44 -5.52
C GLU A 156 16.04 -17.87 -5.21
N LEU A 157 15.09 -16.93 -5.23
CA LEU A 157 13.67 -17.22 -4.99
C LEU A 157 13.05 -18.07 -6.10
N ALA A 158 13.55 -17.98 -7.33
CA ALA A 158 13.02 -18.69 -8.51
C ALA A 158 11.51 -18.52 -8.73
N ILE A 159 10.95 -17.39 -8.27
CA ILE A 159 9.56 -16.99 -8.50
C ILE A 159 9.57 -15.92 -9.59
N ASP A 160 8.60 -16.02 -10.50
CA ASP A 160 8.43 -15.03 -11.56
C ASP A 160 8.10 -13.64 -11.00
N GLU A 161 8.65 -12.60 -11.63
CA GLU A 161 8.54 -11.22 -11.14
C GLU A 161 7.08 -10.73 -11.20
N ASP A 162 6.28 -11.18 -12.17
CA ASP A 162 4.89 -10.77 -12.31
C ASP A 162 4.03 -11.33 -11.18
N VAL A 163 4.33 -12.57 -10.75
CA VAL A 163 3.71 -13.18 -9.56
C VAL A 163 4.03 -12.35 -8.32
N LEU A 164 5.30 -11.98 -8.10
CA LEU A 164 5.68 -11.14 -6.94
C LEU A 164 5.00 -9.76 -6.96
N ARG A 165 4.82 -9.17 -8.14
CA ARG A 165 4.12 -7.89 -8.30
C ARG A 165 2.63 -8.03 -7.99
N GLN A 166 2.01 -9.15 -8.37
CA GLN A 166 0.61 -9.43 -8.06
C GLN A 166 0.42 -9.66 -6.56
N GLU A 167 1.25 -10.50 -5.95
CA GLU A 167 1.24 -10.74 -4.49
C GLU A 167 1.46 -9.45 -3.70
N TRP A 168 2.35 -8.57 -4.15
CA TRP A 168 2.54 -7.26 -3.53
C TRP A 168 1.29 -6.38 -3.62
N LYS A 169 0.62 -6.35 -4.78
CA LYS A 169 -0.64 -5.61 -4.96
C LYS A 169 -1.72 -6.16 -4.02
N ASP A 170 -1.86 -7.48 -3.95
CA ASP A 170 -2.86 -8.16 -3.11
C ASP A 170 -2.58 -7.94 -1.62
N GLN A 171 -1.30 -7.96 -1.21
CA GLN A 171 -0.89 -7.60 0.13
C GLN A 171 -1.25 -6.15 0.46
N VAL A 172 -0.91 -5.20 -0.40
CA VAL A 172 -1.22 -3.77 -0.16
C VAL A 172 -2.73 -3.56 -0.10
N GLN A 173 -3.49 -4.16 -1.01
CA GLN A 173 -4.96 -4.07 -1.02
C GLN A 173 -5.56 -4.62 0.28
N THR A 174 -5.14 -5.82 0.69
CA THR A 174 -5.65 -6.48 1.90
C THR A 174 -5.28 -5.71 3.17
N GLN A 175 -4.02 -5.28 3.30
CA GLN A 175 -3.52 -4.65 4.52
C GLN A 175 -3.89 -3.17 4.64
N THR A 176 -4.39 -2.56 3.57
CA THR A 176 -4.91 -1.18 3.58
C THR A 176 -6.42 -1.11 3.36
N ALA A 177 -7.10 -2.26 3.35
CA ALA A 177 -8.55 -2.35 3.29
C ALA A 177 -9.17 -1.73 4.55
N LYS A 178 -10.35 -1.12 4.38
CA LYS A 178 -11.10 -0.59 5.52
C LYS A 178 -11.49 -1.74 6.43
N LEU A 179 -11.30 -1.55 7.73
CA LEU A 179 -11.79 -2.51 8.71
C LEU A 179 -13.30 -2.67 8.62
N ASP A 180 -13.73 -3.92 8.56
CA ASP A 180 -15.13 -4.32 8.56
C ASP A 180 -15.93 -3.66 9.68
N ARG A 181 -17.19 -3.37 9.39
CA ARG A 181 -18.17 -2.89 10.37
C ARG A 181 -19.17 -4.00 10.69
N GLN A 182 -19.77 -3.90 11.87
CA GLN A 182 -20.92 -4.74 12.21
C GLN A 182 -22.06 -4.40 11.26
N ASP A 183 -22.80 -5.43 10.84
CA ASP A 183 -23.92 -5.32 9.92
C ASP A 183 -25.00 -6.29 10.39
N LYS A 184 -26.27 -5.85 10.33
CA LYS A 184 -27.42 -6.69 10.68
C LYS A 184 -27.53 -7.91 9.75
N ASN A 185 -27.10 -7.76 8.49
CA ASN A 185 -27.20 -8.78 7.47
C ASN A 185 -25.84 -9.44 7.17
N LYS A 186 -24.84 -9.28 8.06
CA LYS A 186 -23.48 -9.85 7.86
C LYS A 186 -23.53 -11.37 7.69
N ALA A 187 -24.36 -12.04 8.48
CA ALA A 187 -24.57 -13.48 8.41
C ALA A 187 -25.24 -13.90 7.12
N ASP A 188 -26.34 -13.25 6.75
CA ASP A 188 -27.06 -13.60 5.53
C ASP A 188 -26.21 -13.38 4.28
N LYS A 189 -25.42 -12.30 4.22
CA LYS A 189 -24.46 -12.06 3.12
C LYS A 189 -23.40 -13.15 3.02
N ALA A 190 -22.90 -13.66 4.15
CA ALA A 190 -21.92 -14.74 4.14
C ALA A 190 -22.54 -16.07 3.70
N LEU A 191 -23.78 -16.34 4.12
CA LEU A 191 -24.55 -17.50 3.67
C LEU A 191 -24.84 -17.43 2.17
N GLU A 192 -25.28 -16.28 1.67
CA GLU A 192 -25.51 -16.04 0.24
C GLU A 192 -24.22 -16.23 -0.57
N ARG A 193 -23.07 -15.75 -0.05
CA ARG A 193 -21.78 -16.00 -0.70
C ARG A 193 -21.45 -17.49 -0.76
N ILE A 194 -21.67 -18.25 0.31
CA ILE A 194 -21.44 -19.71 0.32
C ILE A 194 -22.36 -20.42 -0.67
N LEU A 195 -23.64 -20.02 -0.73
CA LEU A 195 -24.59 -20.58 -1.70
C LEU A 195 -24.12 -20.32 -3.14
N SER A 196 -23.72 -19.08 -3.45
CA SER A 196 -23.19 -18.75 -4.79
C SER A 196 -21.94 -19.56 -5.15
N LEU A 197 -21.02 -19.77 -4.20
CA LEU A 197 -19.80 -20.56 -4.41
C LEU A 197 -20.11 -22.05 -4.63
N ARG A 198 -21.19 -22.56 -4.02
CA ARG A 198 -21.64 -23.94 -4.24
C ARG A 198 -22.26 -24.10 -5.62
N GLU A 199 -23.11 -23.17 -6.03
CA GLU A 199 -23.70 -23.14 -7.38
C GLU A 199 -22.58 -23.08 -8.43
N GLU A 200 -21.64 -22.14 -8.28
CA GLU A 200 -20.47 -22.01 -9.17
C GLU A 200 -19.63 -23.31 -9.24
N ARG A 201 -19.40 -23.97 -8.10
CA ARG A 201 -18.70 -25.26 -8.07
C ARG A 201 -19.49 -26.37 -8.77
N ASP A 202 -20.80 -26.44 -8.53
CA ASP A 202 -21.67 -27.46 -9.13
C ASP A 202 -21.76 -27.26 -10.67
N ASP A 203 -21.83 -26.00 -11.13
CA ASP A 203 -21.79 -25.63 -12.55
C ASP A 203 -20.45 -25.98 -13.20
N LEU A 204 -19.32 -25.68 -12.53
CA LEU A 204 -17.98 -26.06 -13.00
C LEU A 204 -17.83 -27.59 -13.10
N HIS A 205 -18.36 -28.33 -12.12
CA HIS A 205 -18.33 -29.79 -12.15
C HIS A 205 -19.17 -30.35 -13.32
N LEU A 206 -20.37 -29.78 -13.55
CA LEU A 206 -21.21 -30.16 -14.69
C LEU A 206 -20.53 -29.84 -16.02
N CYS A 207 -19.92 -28.65 -16.13
CA CYS A 207 -19.14 -28.23 -17.30
C CYS A 207 -18.02 -29.23 -17.59
N MET A 208 -17.25 -29.65 -16.58
CA MET A 208 -16.22 -30.67 -16.73
C MET A 208 -16.80 -32.01 -17.23
N CYS A 209 -17.93 -32.48 -16.69
CA CYS A 209 -18.57 -33.70 -17.17
C CYS A 209 -18.95 -33.60 -18.66
N MET A 210 -19.54 -32.48 -19.08
CA MET A 210 -19.89 -32.26 -20.48
C MET A 210 -18.65 -32.18 -21.40
N LEU A 211 -17.58 -31.53 -20.94
CA LEU A 211 -16.31 -31.47 -21.69
C LEU A 211 -15.68 -32.86 -21.84
N TRP A 212 -15.71 -33.70 -20.80
CA TRP A 212 -15.23 -35.09 -20.87
C TRP A 212 -16.06 -35.95 -21.84
N GLU A 213 -17.38 -35.80 -21.84
CA GLU A 213 -18.27 -36.50 -22.77
C GLU A 213 -18.04 -36.05 -24.22
N THR A 214 -17.89 -34.73 -24.43
CA THR A 214 -17.56 -34.16 -25.75
C THR A 214 -16.21 -34.67 -26.24
N ARG A 215 -15.21 -34.72 -25.36
CA ARG A 215 -13.89 -35.28 -25.67
C ARG A 215 -13.98 -36.75 -26.08
N TRP A 216 -14.76 -37.56 -25.36
CA TRP A 216 -14.92 -38.99 -25.66
C TRP A 216 -15.59 -39.23 -27.02
N ASN A 217 -16.55 -38.40 -27.39
CA ASN A 217 -17.30 -38.50 -28.64
C ASN A 217 -16.59 -37.85 -29.84
N THR A 218 -15.48 -37.14 -29.62
CA THR A 218 -14.72 -36.49 -30.70
C THR A 218 -13.78 -37.48 -31.38
N LEU A 219 -13.82 -37.53 -32.71
CA LEU A 219 -12.91 -38.34 -33.54
C LEU A 219 -11.44 -37.97 -33.28
N LYS A 220 -10.57 -38.97 -33.13
CA LYS A 220 -9.15 -38.80 -32.84
C LYS A 220 -8.37 -37.99 -33.88
N ASP A 221 -8.88 -37.90 -35.10
CA ASP A 221 -8.24 -37.18 -36.20
C ASP A 221 -8.47 -35.65 -36.15
N ASN A 222 -9.43 -35.17 -35.35
CA ASN A 222 -9.67 -33.74 -35.13
C ASN A 222 -8.78 -33.19 -34.00
N LEU A 223 -7.46 -33.16 -34.24
CA LEU A 223 -6.44 -32.76 -33.28
C LEU A 223 -6.66 -31.34 -32.70
N GLU A 224 -7.00 -30.35 -33.53
CA GLU A 224 -7.23 -28.97 -33.08
C GLU A 224 -8.40 -28.87 -32.10
N THR A 225 -9.50 -29.59 -32.37
CA THR A 225 -10.68 -29.61 -31.50
C THR A 225 -10.38 -30.31 -30.17
N LEU A 226 -9.63 -31.40 -30.19
CA LEU A 226 -9.21 -32.11 -28.97
C LEU A 226 -8.27 -31.25 -28.12
N MET A 227 -7.33 -30.52 -28.73
CA MET A 227 -6.44 -29.61 -28.01
C MET A 227 -7.22 -28.48 -27.31
N CYS A 228 -8.21 -27.89 -28.00
CA CYS A 228 -9.05 -26.86 -27.40
C CYS A 228 -9.84 -27.40 -26.19
N ILE A 229 -10.43 -28.60 -26.32
CA ILE A 229 -11.17 -29.23 -25.22
C ILE A 229 -10.23 -29.54 -24.03
N ASP A 230 -8.98 -29.91 -24.30
CA ASP A 230 -7.99 -30.21 -23.25
C ASP A 230 -7.56 -28.95 -22.48
N GLU A 231 -7.39 -27.83 -23.18
CA GLU A 231 -7.15 -26.53 -22.57
C GLU A 231 -8.33 -26.09 -21.70
N ASP A 232 -9.56 -26.23 -22.22
CA ASP A 232 -10.78 -25.92 -21.48
C ASP A 232 -10.97 -26.82 -20.25
N LEU A 233 -10.66 -28.12 -20.36
CA LEU A 233 -10.67 -29.06 -19.24
C LEU A 233 -9.65 -28.67 -18.16
N SER A 234 -8.44 -28.28 -18.57
CA SER A 234 -7.40 -27.83 -17.63
C SER A 234 -7.82 -26.55 -16.90
N SER A 235 -8.36 -25.59 -17.64
CA SER A 235 -8.89 -24.33 -17.11
C SER A 235 -10.05 -24.57 -16.13
N ALA A 236 -11.02 -25.40 -16.51
CA ALA A 236 -12.17 -25.75 -15.67
C ALA A 236 -11.74 -26.50 -14.39
N GLN A 237 -10.75 -27.39 -14.49
CA GLN A 237 -10.21 -28.11 -13.33
C GLN A 237 -9.52 -27.15 -12.34
N GLN A 238 -8.69 -26.23 -12.84
CA GLN A 238 -8.05 -25.21 -11.99
C GLN A 238 -9.08 -24.30 -11.31
N ALA A 239 -10.09 -23.87 -12.06
CA ALA A 239 -11.20 -23.09 -11.53
C ALA A 239 -11.95 -23.87 -10.42
N LEU A 240 -12.30 -25.14 -10.67
CA LEU A 240 -13.00 -25.99 -9.71
C LEU A 240 -12.20 -26.18 -8.41
N GLU A 241 -10.89 -26.44 -8.50
CA GLU A 241 -10.02 -26.56 -7.34
C GLU A 241 -9.95 -25.26 -6.54
N SER A 242 -9.83 -24.12 -7.23
CA SER A 242 -9.76 -22.81 -6.59
C SER A 242 -11.07 -22.46 -5.87
N THR A 243 -12.22 -22.64 -6.52
CA THR A 243 -13.56 -22.40 -5.95
C THR A 243 -13.84 -23.34 -4.78
N THR A 244 -13.41 -24.60 -4.87
CA THR A 244 -13.57 -25.58 -3.79
C THR A 244 -12.75 -25.22 -2.55
N LYS A 245 -11.52 -24.71 -2.73
CA LYS A 245 -10.68 -24.20 -1.63
C LYS A 245 -11.32 -22.98 -0.95
N VAL A 246 -11.82 -22.04 -1.74
CA VAL A 246 -12.52 -20.84 -1.23
C VAL A 246 -13.80 -21.21 -0.49
N LEU A 247 -14.58 -22.13 -1.04
CA LEU A 247 -15.80 -22.66 -0.42
C LEU A 247 -15.50 -23.30 0.95
N HIS A 248 -14.53 -24.21 1.02
CA HIS A 248 -14.14 -24.86 2.28
C HIS A 248 -13.68 -23.85 3.34
N ALA A 249 -12.93 -22.83 2.94
CA ALA A 249 -12.50 -21.77 3.85
C ALA A 249 -13.69 -20.95 4.39
N ALA A 250 -14.66 -20.63 3.53
CA ALA A 250 -15.87 -19.90 3.91
C ALA A 250 -16.78 -20.72 4.85
N GLU A 251 -16.96 -22.00 4.58
CA GLU A 251 -17.75 -22.91 5.42
C GLU A 251 -17.11 -23.11 6.80
N LYS A 252 -15.80 -23.36 6.83
CA LYS A 252 -15.02 -23.44 8.07
C LYS A 252 -15.11 -22.14 8.88
N ALA A 253 -15.17 -20.98 8.23
CA ALA A 253 -15.29 -19.70 8.91
C ALA A 253 -16.64 -19.52 9.64
N LEU A 254 -17.69 -20.23 9.22
CA LEU A 254 -19.00 -20.29 9.88
C LEU A 254 -19.17 -21.51 10.79
N GLY A 255 -18.16 -22.38 10.90
CA GLY A 255 -18.26 -23.63 11.66
C GLY A 255 -19.20 -24.67 11.01
N LEU A 256 -19.47 -24.52 9.72
CA LEU A 256 -20.24 -25.48 8.93
C LEU A 256 -19.22 -26.40 8.24
N SER A 257 -19.33 -27.72 8.40
CA SER A 257 -18.52 -28.67 7.63
C SER A 257 -19.38 -29.80 7.08
N GLY A 258 -19.04 -30.27 5.88
CA GLY A 258 -19.59 -31.48 5.28
C GLY A 258 -20.96 -31.35 4.61
N ALA A 259 -21.60 -32.50 4.41
CA ALA A 259 -22.85 -32.65 3.66
C ALA A 259 -24.07 -32.02 4.36
N GLU A 260 -24.04 -31.90 5.70
CA GLU A 260 -25.11 -31.26 6.48
C GLU A 260 -25.27 -29.75 6.21
N ALA A 261 -24.23 -29.10 5.67
CA ALA A 261 -24.25 -27.68 5.37
C ALA A 261 -25.32 -27.33 4.31
N LYS A 262 -25.55 -28.18 3.28
CA LYS A 262 -26.53 -27.85 2.20
C LYS A 262 -27.95 -27.70 2.73
N ALA A 263 -28.36 -28.58 3.64
CA ALA A 263 -29.70 -28.56 4.24
C ALA A 263 -29.84 -27.47 5.32
N ARG A 264 -28.77 -27.20 6.08
CA ARG A 264 -28.77 -26.17 7.13
C ARG A 264 -28.58 -24.74 6.61
N LEU A 265 -27.88 -24.52 5.49
CA LEU A 265 -27.57 -23.16 4.99
C LEU A 265 -28.84 -22.34 4.74
N ARG A 266 -29.89 -22.94 4.16
CA ARG A 266 -31.18 -22.26 3.93
C ARG A 266 -31.94 -21.98 5.23
N SER A 267 -31.87 -22.88 6.21
CA SER A 267 -32.53 -22.70 7.51
C SER A 267 -31.76 -21.79 8.47
N LEU A 268 -30.47 -21.53 8.20
CA LEU A 268 -29.63 -20.61 8.96
C LEU A 268 -29.82 -19.14 8.56
N LYS A 269 -30.55 -18.84 7.47
CA LYS A 269 -30.87 -17.47 7.06
C LYS A 269 -31.72 -16.80 8.15
N GLY A 270 -31.34 -15.61 8.58
CA GLY A 270 -31.99 -14.90 9.68
C GLY A 270 -31.65 -15.40 11.09
N ASN A 271 -30.72 -16.36 11.24
CA ASN A 271 -30.32 -16.85 12.56
C ASN A 271 -29.59 -15.78 13.38
N GLU A 272 -30.16 -15.42 14.52
CA GLU A 272 -29.63 -14.37 15.39
C GLU A 272 -28.26 -14.73 16.00
N LEU A 273 -28.05 -15.99 16.37
CA LEU A 273 -26.80 -16.45 16.96
C LEU A 273 -25.64 -16.34 15.97
N LEU A 274 -25.87 -16.74 14.71
CA LEU A 274 -24.88 -16.59 13.64
C LEU A 274 -24.56 -15.12 13.37
N ARG A 275 -25.59 -14.26 13.34
CA ARG A 275 -25.42 -12.80 13.25
C ARG A 275 -24.55 -12.26 14.38
N TYR A 276 -24.81 -12.64 15.62
CA TYR A 276 -24.03 -12.18 16.77
C TYR A 276 -22.59 -12.70 16.72
N GLN A 277 -22.36 -13.97 16.39
CA GLN A 277 -21.02 -14.54 16.26
C GLN A 277 -20.18 -13.81 15.20
N MET A 278 -20.75 -13.56 14.02
CA MET A 278 -20.05 -12.83 12.96
C MET A 278 -19.76 -11.38 13.34
N ASN A 279 -20.72 -10.70 13.95
CA ASN A 279 -20.53 -9.34 14.44
C ASN A 279 -19.52 -9.26 15.60
N ALA A 280 -19.47 -10.28 16.47
CA ALA A 280 -18.47 -10.38 17.53
C ALA A 280 -17.06 -10.58 16.95
N ARG A 281 -16.91 -11.41 15.91
CA ARG A 281 -15.62 -11.58 15.20
C ARG A 281 -15.15 -10.28 14.56
N VAL A 282 -16.05 -9.55 13.89
CA VAL A 282 -15.75 -8.22 13.34
C VAL A 282 -15.32 -7.25 14.44
N LEU A 283 -16.05 -7.21 15.55
CA LEU A 283 -15.72 -6.35 16.69
C LEU A 283 -14.36 -6.70 17.29
N LYS A 284 -14.08 -7.99 17.52
CA LYS A 284 -12.78 -8.49 17.99
C LYS A 284 -11.65 -8.01 17.09
N ASN A 285 -11.77 -8.24 15.77
CA ASN A 285 -10.75 -7.83 14.81
C ASN A 285 -10.51 -6.31 14.85
N ARG A 286 -11.57 -5.51 14.91
CA ARG A 286 -11.46 -4.05 15.04
C ARG A 286 -10.76 -3.62 16.32
N ILE A 287 -11.11 -4.22 17.46
CA ILE A 287 -10.46 -3.93 18.74
C ILE A 287 -8.98 -4.28 18.66
N CYS A 288 -8.63 -5.47 18.18
CA CYS A 288 -7.23 -5.88 18.01
C CYS A 288 -6.45 -4.90 17.13
N SER A 289 -6.97 -4.53 15.96
CA SER A 289 -6.32 -3.56 15.07
C SER A 289 -6.14 -2.18 15.73
N LYS A 290 -7.15 -1.70 16.46
CA LYS A 290 -7.05 -0.43 17.20
C LYS A 290 -6.05 -0.48 18.35
N VAL A 291 -5.98 -1.58 19.09
CA VAL A 291 -5.01 -1.77 20.17
C VAL A 291 -3.59 -1.80 19.63
N ILE A 292 -3.35 -2.49 18.51
CA ILE A 292 -2.05 -2.48 17.82
C ILE A 292 -1.67 -1.06 17.40
N ALA A 293 -2.60 -0.33 16.76
CA ALA A 293 -2.38 1.06 16.36
C ALA A 293 -2.07 1.95 17.58
N GLN A 294 -2.83 1.82 18.67
CA GLN A 294 -2.61 2.59 19.89
C GLN A 294 -1.27 2.27 20.56
N ARG A 295 -0.88 0.98 20.61
CA ARG A 295 0.43 0.57 21.12
C ARG A 295 1.56 1.18 20.30
N PHE A 296 1.41 1.21 18.97
CA PHE A 296 2.36 1.87 18.08
C PHE A 296 2.45 3.38 18.38
N GLU A 297 1.32 4.08 18.52
CA GLU A 297 1.30 5.50 18.88
C GLU A 297 1.93 5.77 20.27
N ARG A 298 1.64 4.93 21.27
CA ARG A 298 2.27 5.04 22.61
C ARG A 298 3.78 4.86 22.56
N GLY A 299 4.25 3.86 21.81
CA GLY A 299 5.68 3.64 21.62
C GLY A 299 6.39 4.81 20.93
N ARG A 300 5.68 5.61 20.12
CA ARG A 300 6.21 6.87 19.58
C ARG A 300 6.39 7.93 20.66
N LEU A 301 5.40 8.09 21.52
CA LEU A 301 5.44 9.06 22.63
C LEU A 301 6.57 8.71 23.61
N GLU A 302 6.67 7.46 24.04
CA GLU A 302 7.71 6.99 24.97
C GLU A 302 9.13 7.22 24.44
N LYS A 303 9.35 7.08 23.13
CA LYS A 303 10.65 7.37 22.49
C LYS A 303 10.92 8.87 22.26
N ALA A 304 9.89 9.71 22.32
CA ALA A 304 10.05 11.16 22.19
C ALA A 304 10.38 11.83 23.54
N TYR A 305 10.05 11.18 24.66
CA TYR A 305 10.37 11.62 26.03
C TYR A 305 11.66 11.01 26.59
N ARG A 306 12.36 10.16 25.82
CA ARG A 306 13.72 9.66 26.10
C ARG A 306 14.73 10.40 25.24
#